data_AF-A0AAJ0D8I9-F1
#
_entry.id   AF-A0AAJ0D8I9-F1
#
_cell.length_a   1.000
_cell.length_b   1.000
_cell.length_c   1.000
_cell.angle_alpha   90.00
_cell.angle_beta   90.00
_cell.angle_gamma   90.00
#
_symmetry.space_group_name_H-M   'P 1'
#
loop_
_entity.id
_entity.type
_entity.pdbx_description
1 polymer ?
#
loop_
_entity_poly.entity_id
_entity_poly.type
_entity_poly.pdbx_seq_one_letter_code
_entity_poly.pdbx_strand_id
1 'polypeptide(L)'
;MFSCVQGREKVDPIFRMMLADLRSRNLAILMMRRFIYAPNARDRLNVTYEMMQRILSYHQCMPALLESVFSFGFREHSIDCTMTSFQSRNPFFEEPHSLSIEELKRSAMSMEYCYGLRSVEPSKGQVEWPWSIRLCSVYHSLDLETAQAAWIVLKANRLIEKLVRDAMASKDSGVQLDTSTVTDALSATFQIHQLVAIWSGSNWSSYVSFLEDSLQELTRPTLAVTMEDVSTNLAPGQITELRRVGSPTQISLEPEEVGEKPTVFRKTRSSLQAFSTRLRTFRTEKSPTQTGSTDAISVTQHQFSFRDLPRVHYIEEKANEALEVLLNNEEVLEESKRYYTDILDGLELDTDAKAFRDSVNSINRVQKDLRTQQRRLRQPLRLLGNRKTLLQGILDYESVKANRILAEQAGATAKNMEDIAVKTKLETVSMRIITLVTLFFLPGTFISTLMSTPIVTFVPGSSSISDRNVSTGALGLFCAISVPLVLLTFAAWGAVYWWESRKENQRQLKTRMLSETA
;
A
#
# COMPACT_ATOMS: atom_id res chain seq x y z
N MET A 1 5.37 -14.61 22.07
CA MET A 1 6.78 -14.16 22.11
C MET A 1 7.76 -15.29 22.35
N PHE A 2 7.43 -16.23 23.23
CA PHE A 2 8.28 -17.37 23.62
C PHE A 2 7.86 -18.67 22.90
N SER A 3 8.82 -19.52 22.53
CA SER A 3 8.57 -20.83 21.93
C SER A 3 9.40 -21.91 22.64
N CYS A 4 8.78 -23.05 22.92
CA CYS A 4 9.47 -24.25 23.37
C CYS A 4 9.90 -25.06 22.13
N VAL A 5 11.16 -25.50 22.04
CA VAL A 5 11.55 -26.54 21.08
C VAL A 5 10.91 -27.85 21.56
N GLN A 6 9.80 -28.20 20.94
CA GLN A 6 9.12 -29.48 21.16
C GLN A 6 10.07 -30.63 20.80
N GLY A 7 10.51 -31.36 21.81
CA GLY A 7 11.24 -32.62 21.64
C GLY A 7 12.41 -32.82 22.58
N ARG A 8 12.15 -32.86 23.90
CA ARG A 8 12.79 -33.75 24.90
C ARG A 8 12.42 -33.28 26.32
N GLU A 9 11.43 -33.91 26.92
CA GLU A 9 11.31 -33.99 28.38
C GLU A 9 12.53 -34.73 28.94
N LYS A 10 13.61 -34.00 29.25
CA LYS A 10 14.71 -34.48 30.08
C LYS A 10 15.32 -33.27 30.80
N VAL A 11 15.02 -33.12 32.09
CA VAL A 11 15.70 -32.26 33.09
C VAL A 11 16.29 -30.97 32.52
N ASP A 12 15.59 -29.85 32.75
CA ASP A 12 15.91 -28.47 32.34
C ASP A 12 17.34 -28.28 31.79
N PRO A 13 17.53 -28.23 30.45
CA PRO A 13 18.85 -28.05 29.86
C PRO A 13 19.53 -26.76 30.32
N ILE A 14 18.77 -25.71 30.68
CA ILE A 14 19.31 -24.52 31.34
C ILE A 14 19.69 -24.79 32.80
N PHE A 15 18.92 -25.56 33.57
CA PHE A 15 19.31 -25.92 34.94
C PHE A 15 20.59 -26.77 34.95
N ARG A 16 20.76 -27.69 33.98
CA ARG A 16 22.02 -28.39 33.75
C ARG A 16 23.14 -27.47 33.28
N MET A 17 22.86 -26.47 32.45
CA MET A 17 23.85 -25.48 32.00
C MET A 17 24.26 -24.52 33.12
N MET A 18 23.32 -24.11 33.98
CA MET A 18 23.52 -23.27 35.17
C MET A 18 24.31 -24.03 36.23
N LEU A 19 24.01 -25.32 36.44
CA LEU A 19 24.80 -26.23 37.28
C LEU A 19 26.17 -26.57 36.68
N ALA A 20 26.31 -26.62 35.35
CA ALA A 20 27.59 -26.85 34.69
C ALA A 20 28.51 -25.61 34.78
N ASP A 21 27.95 -24.40 34.65
CA ASP A 21 28.63 -23.11 34.89
C ASP A 21 29.13 -23.00 36.33
N LEU A 22 28.31 -23.41 37.30
CA LEU A 22 28.69 -23.48 38.72
C LEU A 22 29.81 -24.51 39.00
N ARG A 23 29.97 -25.51 38.12
CA ARG A 23 30.97 -26.59 38.25
C ARG A 23 32.31 -26.28 37.58
N SER A 24 32.37 -25.41 36.57
CA SER A 24 33.63 -25.05 35.91
C SER A 24 34.38 -23.97 36.70
N ARG A 25 34.91 -24.35 37.87
CA ARG A 25 35.65 -23.48 38.79
C ARG A 25 37.06 -23.07 38.33
N ASN A 26 37.48 -23.36 37.08
CA ASN A 26 38.91 -23.38 36.74
C ASN A 26 39.37 -22.68 35.44
N LEU A 27 38.61 -21.75 34.85
CA LEU A 27 39.20 -20.84 33.85
C LEU A 27 38.59 -19.45 33.94
N ALA A 28 39.39 -18.50 34.43
CA ALA A 28 39.23 -17.04 34.41
C ALA A 28 37.89 -16.49 34.95
N ILE A 29 37.98 -15.51 35.85
CA ILE A 29 36.88 -15.02 36.69
C ILE A 29 35.60 -14.75 35.88
N LEU A 30 34.64 -15.67 36.08
CA LEU A 30 33.18 -15.61 35.93
C LEU A 30 32.60 -14.55 34.98
N MET A 31 32.82 -14.71 33.68
CA MET A 31 32.01 -14.02 32.67
C MET A 31 30.82 -14.90 32.25
N MET A 32 29.66 -14.76 32.90
CA MET A 32 28.45 -15.50 32.55
C MET A 32 27.82 -14.92 31.29
N ARG A 33 27.90 -15.67 30.18
CA ARG A 33 27.37 -15.25 28.86
C ARG A 33 26.12 -16.05 28.52
N ARG A 34 24.99 -15.38 28.38
CA ARG A 34 23.72 -15.98 27.93
C ARG A 34 23.33 -15.35 26.60
N PHE A 35 23.33 -16.17 25.56
CA PHE A 35 22.85 -15.78 24.26
C PHE A 35 21.49 -16.40 24.00
N ILE A 36 20.51 -15.56 23.70
CA ILE A 36 19.13 -15.95 23.44
C ILE A 36 18.84 -15.66 21.97
N TYR A 37 18.47 -16.72 21.24
CA TYR A 37 18.35 -16.65 19.78
C TYR A 37 16.91 -16.81 19.32
N ALA A 38 16.61 -16.21 18.17
CA ALA A 38 15.47 -16.57 17.33
C ALA A 38 15.96 -16.95 15.93
N PRO A 39 15.26 -17.85 15.20
CA PRO A 39 15.58 -18.16 13.80
C PRO A 39 15.53 -16.93 12.89
N ASN A 40 14.52 -16.07 13.08
CA ASN A 40 14.41 -14.75 12.46
C ASN A 40 13.94 -13.71 13.49
N ALA A 41 14.11 -12.42 13.18
CA ALA A 41 13.68 -11.34 14.08
C ALA A 41 12.15 -11.33 14.32
N ARG A 42 11.39 -11.83 13.34
CA ARG A 42 9.93 -11.99 13.41
C ARG A 42 9.49 -13.31 14.06
N ASP A 43 10.42 -14.22 14.30
CA ASP A 43 10.13 -15.49 14.98
C ASP A 43 10.18 -15.32 16.49
N ARG A 44 9.55 -16.26 17.18
CA ARG A 44 9.56 -16.29 18.65
C ARG A 44 10.99 -16.57 19.15
N LEU A 45 11.35 -15.92 20.26
CA LEU A 45 12.60 -16.23 20.96
C LEU A 45 12.58 -17.69 21.42
N ASN A 46 13.72 -18.37 21.29
CA ASN A 46 13.87 -19.78 21.62
C ASN A 46 14.09 -20.00 23.14
N VAL A 47 13.20 -19.42 23.93
CA VAL A 47 13.18 -19.45 25.40
C VAL A 47 11.71 -19.48 25.82
N THR A 48 11.36 -20.19 26.89
CA THR A 48 9.99 -20.16 27.44
C THR A 48 9.80 -18.95 28.36
N TYR A 49 8.55 -18.57 28.63
CA TYR A 49 8.25 -17.48 29.55
C TYR A 49 8.86 -17.71 30.94
N GLU A 50 8.68 -18.91 31.51
CA GLU A 50 9.24 -19.26 32.83
C GLU A 50 10.77 -19.20 32.85
N MET A 51 11.42 -19.66 31.78
CA MET A 51 12.88 -19.59 31.65
C MET A 51 13.35 -18.14 31.59
N MET A 52 12.67 -17.29 30.81
CA MET A 52 13.00 -15.87 30.73
C MET A 52 12.81 -15.19 32.08
N GLN A 53 11.68 -15.43 32.76
CA GLN A 53 11.41 -14.88 34.09
C GLN A 53 12.50 -15.27 35.09
N ARG A 54 12.92 -16.54 35.11
CA ARG A 54 14.00 -17.02 35.98
C ARG A 54 15.35 -16.38 35.66
N ILE A 55 15.69 -16.20 34.38
CA ILE A 55 16.94 -15.56 33.96
C ILE A 55 16.95 -14.10 34.42
N LEU A 56 15.88 -13.36 34.14
CA LEU A 56 15.76 -11.94 34.50
C LEU A 56 15.75 -11.74 36.03
N SER A 57 15.02 -12.58 36.78
CA SER A 57 14.99 -12.51 38.24
C SER A 57 16.33 -12.92 38.86
N TYR A 58 16.99 -13.94 38.31
CA TYR A 58 18.28 -14.42 38.82
C TYR A 58 19.37 -13.37 38.63
N HIS A 59 19.44 -12.73 37.45
CA HIS A 59 20.43 -11.70 37.16
C HIS A 59 20.01 -10.29 37.62
N GLN A 60 18.81 -10.14 38.21
CA GLN A 60 18.27 -8.84 38.65
C GLN A 60 18.29 -7.78 37.54
N CYS A 61 17.99 -8.19 36.31
CA CYS A 61 18.11 -7.32 35.14
C CYS A 61 17.22 -6.08 35.25
N MET A 62 17.72 -4.95 34.74
CA MET A 62 16.92 -3.73 34.64
C MET A 62 15.62 -3.96 33.84
N PRO A 63 14.49 -3.36 34.28
CA PRO A 63 13.22 -3.47 33.57
C PRO A 63 13.27 -3.00 32.11
N ALA A 64 14.16 -2.05 31.79
CA ALA A 64 14.35 -1.54 30.43
C ALA A 64 14.74 -2.62 29.40
N LEU A 65 15.36 -3.73 29.84
CA LEU A 65 15.64 -4.87 28.95
C LEU A 65 14.35 -5.47 28.36
N LEU A 66 13.21 -5.33 29.03
CA LEU A 66 11.93 -5.84 28.53
C LEU A 66 11.49 -5.14 27.25
N GLU A 67 11.77 -3.85 27.07
CA GLU A 67 11.47 -3.13 25.83
C GLU A 67 12.19 -3.79 24.63
N SER A 68 13.47 -4.11 24.86
CA SER A 68 14.27 -4.86 23.90
C SER A 68 13.73 -6.27 23.66
N VAL A 69 13.31 -7.00 24.70
CA VAL A 69 12.70 -8.33 24.53
C VAL A 69 11.40 -8.25 23.73
N PHE A 70 10.58 -7.23 23.99
CA PHE A 70 9.29 -7.05 23.32
C PHE A 70 9.42 -6.71 21.84
N SER A 71 10.56 -6.16 21.41
CA SER A 71 10.85 -5.91 20.00
C SER A 71 10.97 -7.20 19.15
N PHE A 72 11.17 -8.37 19.76
CA PHE A 72 11.26 -9.66 19.05
C PHE A 72 9.90 -10.37 18.97
N GLY A 73 9.61 -10.98 17.81
CA GLY A 73 8.41 -11.78 17.57
C GLY A 73 7.52 -11.29 16.44
N PHE A 74 6.37 -11.93 16.26
CA PHE A 74 5.47 -11.67 15.12
C PHE A 74 4.88 -10.26 15.21
N ARG A 75 5.19 -9.42 14.21
CA ARG A 75 4.62 -8.08 14.04
C ARG A 75 4.28 -7.87 12.57
N GLU A 76 3.09 -7.32 12.33
CA GLU A 76 2.53 -7.10 10.99
C GLU A 76 3.14 -5.86 10.31
N HIS A 77 3.67 -4.90 11.10
CA HIS A 77 4.31 -3.67 10.61
C HIS A 77 5.63 -3.37 11.35
N SER A 78 6.60 -2.76 10.67
CA SER A 78 7.89 -2.32 11.23
C SER A 78 7.78 -0.97 11.93
N ILE A 79 7.18 -0.94 13.12
CA ILE A 79 7.01 0.30 13.91
C ILE A 79 8.24 0.57 14.82
N ASP A 80 9.17 -0.38 14.95
CA ASP A 80 10.16 -0.39 16.04
C ASP A 80 11.51 0.27 15.75
N CYS A 81 11.67 1.01 14.64
CA CYS A 81 12.97 1.60 14.29
C CYS A 81 13.46 2.61 15.34
N THR A 82 12.53 3.15 16.14
CA THR A 82 12.75 4.14 17.22
C THR A 82 12.87 3.54 18.62
N MET A 83 12.60 2.24 18.81
CA MET A 83 12.58 1.60 20.14
C MET A 83 13.96 1.12 20.61
N THR A 84 15.00 1.91 20.40
CA THR A 84 16.36 1.59 20.85
C THR A 84 16.92 2.73 21.69
N SER A 85 16.50 2.78 22.95
CA SER A 85 17.15 3.62 23.95
C SER A 85 18.36 2.90 24.55
N PHE A 86 19.46 3.62 24.72
CA PHE A 86 20.47 3.23 25.69
C PHE A 86 19.95 3.58 27.08
N GLN A 87 20.06 2.64 28.00
CA GLN A 87 19.58 2.75 29.37
C GLN A 87 20.72 2.27 30.25
N SER A 88 21.23 3.15 31.11
CA SER A 88 22.31 2.82 32.01
C SER A 88 21.93 3.11 33.45
N ARG A 89 22.65 2.49 34.37
CA ARG A 89 22.62 2.78 35.79
C ARG A 89 24.04 2.92 36.28
N ASN A 90 24.38 4.09 36.80
CA ASN A 90 25.70 4.33 37.33
C ASN A 90 25.69 4.15 38.86
N PRO A 91 26.43 3.18 39.43
CA PRO A 91 26.40 2.91 40.86
C PRO A 91 26.98 4.05 41.71
N PHE A 92 27.73 4.99 41.12
CA PHE A 92 28.25 6.16 41.83
C PHE A 92 27.22 7.30 41.99
N PHE A 93 26.19 7.34 41.15
CA PHE A 93 25.22 8.42 41.12
C PHE A 93 23.79 7.98 41.47
N GLU A 94 23.52 6.68 41.47
CA GLU A 94 22.19 6.12 41.68
C GLU A 94 22.16 5.18 42.88
N GLU A 95 20.99 5.06 43.54
CA GLU A 95 20.82 4.16 44.67
C GLU A 95 20.97 2.69 44.23
N PRO A 96 21.65 1.84 45.03
CA PRO A 96 21.85 0.43 44.71
C PRO A 96 20.49 -0.29 44.67
N HIS A 97 20.15 -0.80 43.49
CA HIS A 97 18.90 -1.55 43.26
C HIS A 97 19.10 -3.08 43.35
N SER A 98 20.33 -3.54 43.15
CA SER A 98 20.68 -4.95 43.24
C SER A 98 20.90 -5.34 44.70
N LEU A 99 20.47 -6.54 45.06
CA LEU A 99 20.69 -7.06 46.41
C LEU A 99 22.15 -7.52 46.50
N SER A 100 22.84 -7.13 47.57
CA SER A 100 24.12 -7.73 47.91
C SER A 100 23.89 -9.19 48.31
N ILE A 101 24.52 -10.10 47.57
CA ILE A 101 24.41 -11.54 47.77
C ILE A 101 25.82 -12.10 47.71
N GLU A 102 26.43 -12.29 48.87
CA GLU A 102 27.82 -12.76 49.00
C GLU A 102 28.02 -14.14 48.36
N GLU A 103 27.04 -15.03 48.49
CA GLU A 103 27.04 -16.39 47.93
C GLU A 103 27.15 -16.41 46.40
N LEU A 104 26.65 -15.35 45.76
CA LEU A 104 26.71 -15.13 44.31
C LEU A 104 27.80 -14.12 43.93
N LYS A 105 28.63 -13.67 44.88
CA LYS A 105 29.64 -12.62 44.71
C LYS A 105 29.05 -11.34 44.12
N ARG A 106 27.97 -10.84 44.71
CA ARG A 106 27.33 -9.57 44.34
C ARG A 106 27.48 -8.55 45.45
N SER A 107 28.19 -7.47 45.18
CA SER A 107 28.46 -6.37 46.11
C SER A 107 27.39 -5.28 46.13
N ALA A 108 26.39 -5.37 45.24
CA ALA A 108 25.45 -4.29 44.89
C ALA A 108 26.10 -3.05 44.22
N MET A 109 27.43 -3.01 44.10
CA MET A 109 28.19 -1.98 43.36
C MET A 109 28.41 -2.43 41.92
N SER A 110 27.32 -2.61 41.17
CA SER A 110 27.35 -3.08 39.78
C SER A 110 27.01 -1.97 38.79
N MET A 111 27.88 -1.78 37.80
CA MET A 111 27.55 -1.00 36.61
C MET A 111 26.62 -1.83 35.72
N GLU A 112 25.52 -1.23 35.27
CA GLU A 112 24.55 -1.90 34.39
C GLU A 112 24.17 -0.99 33.22
N TYR A 113 24.07 -1.55 32.02
CA TYR A 113 23.40 -0.88 30.92
C TYR A 113 22.87 -1.86 29.88
N CYS A 114 21.81 -1.41 29.22
CA CYS A 114 21.10 -2.09 28.17
C CYS A 114 21.07 -1.18 26.95
N TYR A 115 21.32 -1.73 25.78
CA TYR A 115 21.20 -1.00 24.53
C TYR A 115 20.81 -1.93 23.38
N GLY A 116 20.24 -1.35 22.34
CA GLY A 116 20.01 -2.04 21.07
C GLY A 116 20.74 -1.36 19.93
N LEU A 117 21.53 -2.12 19.18
CA LEU A 117 22.15 -1.67 17.95
C LEU A 117 21.60 -2.46 16.77
N ARG A 118 21.50 -1.81 15.62
CA ARG A 118 21.08 -2.46 14.37
C ARG A 118 22.20 -2.45 13.35
N SER A 119 22.22 -3.47 12.50
CA SER A 119 23.13 -3.54 11.36
C SER A 119 22.44 -4.17 10.17
N VAL A 120 22.98 -3.92 8.98
CA VAL A 120 22.47 -4.51 7.75
C VAL A 120 23.10 -5.89 7.54
N GLU A 121 22.26 -6.89 7.27
CA GLU A 121 22.71 -8.25 6.97
C GLU A 121 22.02 -8.77 5.70
N PRO A 122 22.74 -9.56 4.87
CA PRO A 122 22.16 -10.15 3.67
C PRO A 122 21.06 -11.15 4.03
N SER A 123 19.90 -10.99 3.42
CA SER A 123 18.71 -11.83 3.59
C SER A 123 18.63 -12.84 2.45
N LYS A 124 18.75 -14.13 2.76
CA LYS A 124 18.62 -15.22 1.76
C LYS A 124 17.17 -15.50 1.34
N GLY A 125 16.18 -14.88 1.99
CA GLY A 125 14.76 -15.19 1.82
C GLY A 125 14.02 -14.30 0.82
N GLN A 126 14.62 -13.20 0.35
CA GLN A 126 13.97 -12.23 -0.53
C GLN A 126 14.83 -12.00 -1.78
N VAL A 127 14.33 -12.40 -2.95
CA VAL A 127 15.07 -12.29 -4.23
C VAL A 127 15.14 -10.84 -4.71
N GLU A 128 14.05 -10.08 -4.57
CA GLU A 128 13.99 -8.67 -4.99
C GLU A 128 14.63 -7.70 -3.98
N TRP A 129 14.77 -8.12 -2.72
CA TRP A 129 15.29 -7.27 -1.65
C TRP A 129 16.31 -8.04 -0.79
N PRO A 130 17.59 -8.06 -1.16
CA PRO A 130 18.59 -8.95 -0.55
C PRO A 130 19.10 -8.48 0.81
N TRP A 131 18.58 -7.39 1.37
CA TRP A 131 19.10 -6.76 2.60
C TRP A 131 18.04 -6.73 3.70
N SER A 132 18.48 -6.94 4.95
CA SER A 132 17.62 -6.83 6.12
C SER A 132 18.34 -6.11 7.26
N ILE A 133 17.68 -5.11 7.86
CA ILE A 133 18.17 -4.45 9.06
C ILE A 133 17.83 -5.35 10.26
N ARG A 134 18.85 -5.77 11.02
CA ARG A 134 18.72 -6.73 12.12
C ARG A 134 19.07 -6.06 13.44
N LEU A 135 18.22 -6.24 14.45
CA LEU A 135 18.46 -5.78 15.82
C LEU A 135 19.32 -6.78 16.60
N CYS A 136 20.25 -6.25 17.38
CA CYS A 136 20.95 -6.92 18.47
C CYS A 136 20.74 -6.10 19.73
N SER A 137 20.08 -6.68 20.73
CA SER A 137 19.99 -6.06 22.05
C SER A 137 20.97 -6.74 23.01
N VAL A 138 21.61 -5.93 23.84
CA VAL A 138 22.65 -6.33 24.78
C VAL A 138 22.32 -5.75 26.13
N TYR A 139 22.25 -6.59 27.14
CA TYR A 139 22.32 -6.23 28.55
C TYR A 139 23.65 -6.68 29.11
N HIS A 140 24.31 -5.77 29.81
CA HIS A 140 25.57 -5.99 30.48
C HIS A 140 25.48 -5.49 31.92
N SER A 141 25.98 -6.31 32.84
CA SER A 141 26.24 -5.91 34.22
C SER A 141 27.66 -6.33 34.61
N LEU A 142 28.42 -5.43 35.25
CA LEU A 142 29.73 -5.73 35.82
C LEU A 142 29.75 -5.27 37.28
N ASP A 143 30.05 -6.19 38.19
CA ASP A 143 30.29 -5.89 39.59
C ASP A 143 31.72 -5.32 39.74
N LEU A 144 31.81 -4.09 40.24
CA LEU A 144 33.07 -3.34 40.35
C LEU A 144 33.92 -3.79 41.54
N GLU A 145 33.38 -4.55 42.49
CA GLU A 145 34.16 -5.10 43.61
C GLU A 145 34.62 -6.53 43.33
N THR A 146 33.75 -7.34 42.73
CA THR A 146 34.02 -8.78 42.52
C THR A 146 34.55 -9.11 41.12
N ALA A 147 34.60 -8.10 40.24
CA ALA A 147 34.99 -8.21 38.83
C ALA A 147 34.16 -9.25 38.04
N GLN A 148 32.93 -9.52 38.48
CA GLN A 148 32.03 -10.47 37.81
C GLN A 148 31.17 -9.78 36.77
N ALA A 149 31.23 -10.28 35.53
CA ALA A 149 30.45 -9.76 34.42
C ALA A 149 29.33 -10.74 34.02
N ALA A 150 28.12 -10.24 33.83
CA ALA A 150 27.01 -10.99 33.27
C ALA A 150 26.49 -10.32 31.99
N TRP A 151 26.19 -11.15 31.00
CA TRP A 151 25.80 -10.72 29.66
C TRP A 151 24.55 -11.46 29.20
N ILE A 152 23.57 -10.70 28.72
CA ILE A 152 22.40 -11.24 28.02
C ILE A 152 22.36 -10.59 26.63
N VAL A 153 22.54 -11.39 25.59
CA VAL A 153 22.52 -10.93 24.20
C VAL A 153 21.34 -11.55 23.47
N LEU A 154 20.47 -10.68 22.94
CA LEU A 154 19.29 -11.02 22.16
C LEU A 154 19.57 -10.74 20.69
N LYS A 155 19.66 -11.79 19.86
CA LYS A 155 19.86 -11.62 18.41
C LYS A 155 19.20 -12.73 17.60
N ALA A 156 18.66 -12.32 16.45
CA ALA A 156 18.06 -13.20 15.45
C ALA A 156 19.08 -13.91 14.54
N ASN A 157 20.14 -14.47 15.12
CA ASN A 157 21.10 -15.44 14.58
C ASN A 157 22.27 -15.63 15.58
N ARG A 158 23.22 -16.51 15.25
CA ARG A 158 24.43 -16.76 16.08
C ARG A 158 25.64 -15.92 15.69
N LEU A 159 25.47 -14.83 14.94
CA LEU A 159 26.60 -14.07 14.39
C LEU A 159 27.44 -13.45 15.52
N ILE A 160 26.82 -12.74 16.46
CA ILE A 160 27.54 -12.11 17.59
C ILE A 160 28.16 -13.17 18.51
N GLU A 161 27.50 -14.31 18.73
CA GLU A 161 28.09 -15.42 19.49
C GLU A 161 29.39 -15.90 18.85
N LYS A 162 29.38 -16.10 17.52
CA LYS A 162 30.58 -16.49 16.77
C LYS A 162 31.66 -15.42 16.84
N LEU A 163 31.32 -14.15 16.60
CA LEU A 163 32.29 -13.05 16.70
C LEU A 163 32.95 -12.97 18.07
N VAL A 164 32.16 -13.08 19.15
CA VAL A 164 32.68 -13.08 20.51
C VAL A 164 33.51 -14.33 20.77
N ARG A 165 33.10 -15.51 20.30
CA ARG A 165 33.88 -16.75 20.46
C ARG A 165 35.21 -16.69 19.71
N ASP A 166 35.20 -16.15 18.50
CA ASP A 166 36.38 -16.05 17.64
C ASP A 166 37.38 -15.04 18.22
N ALA A 167 36.90 -13.87 18.67
CA ALA A 167 37.73 -12.86 19.34
C ALA A 167 38.37 -13.34 20.65
N MET A 168 37.75 -14.33 21.31
CA MET A 168 38.27 -14.95 22.53
C MET A 168 39.25 -16.09 22.24
N ALA A 169 39.16 -16.71 21.06
CA ALA A 169 40.05 -17.80 20.65
C ALA A 169 41.37 -17.28 20.05
N SER A 170 41.36 -16.07 19.49
CA SER A 170 42.53 -15.44 18.90
C SER A 170 43.48 -14.88 19.97
N LYS A 171 44.65 -15.51 20.11
CA LYS A 171 45.75 -15.02 20.97
C LYS A 171 46.25 -13.62 20.58
N ASP A 172 46.04 -13.20 19.34
CA ASP A 172 46.48 -11.89 18.80
C ASP A 172 45.50 -10.74 19.08
N SER A 173 44.29 -11.00 19.60
CA SER A 173 43.24 -9.97 19.68
C SER A 173 43.31 -9.07 20.92
N GLY A 174 44.31 -9.24 21.80
CA GLY A 174 44.46 -8.40 22.99
C GLY A 174 43.35 -8.54 24.04
N VAL A 175 42.38 -9.45 23.82
CA VAL A 175 41.37 -9.86 24.80
C VAL A 175 42.04 -10.82 25.79
N GLN A 176 42.94 -10.29 26.62
CA GLN A 176 43.54 -11.05 27.71
C GLN A 176 42.52 -11.17 28.85
N LEU A 177 42.09 -12.40 29.12
CA LEU A 177 41.09 -12.71 30.15
C LEU A 177 41.70 -12.88 31.54
N ASP A 178 42.85 -12.29 31.81
CA ASP A 178 43.41 -12.24 33.16
C ASP A 178 42.62 -11.18 33.94
N THR A 179 41.37 -11.51 34.27
CA THR A 179 40.42 -10.68 35.01
C THR A 179 40.70 -10.70 36.52
N SER A 180 41.97 -10.81 36.92
CA SER A 180 42.35 -10.74 38.34
C SER A 180 42.10 -9.37 38.94
N THR A 181 42.08 -8.34 38.09
CA THR A 181 41.89 -6.93 38.46
C THR A 181 40.60 -6.40 37.83
N VAL A 182 39.92 -5.50 38.55
CA VAL A 182 38.70 -4.82 38.06
C VAL A 182 38.98 -4.05 36.76
N THR A 183 40.16 -3.46 36.63
CA THR A 183 40.61 -2.75 35.42
C THR A 183 40.66 -3.65 34.19
N ASP A 184 41.11 -4.90 34.36
CA ASP A 184 41.25 -5.86 33.28
C ASP A 184 39.87 -6.39 32.86
N ALA A 185 38.97 -6.61 33.82
CA ALA A 185 37.58 -6.95 33.55
C ALA A 185 36.82 -5.82 32.82
N LEU A 186 37.06 -4.57 33.22
CA LEU A 186 36.46 -3.40 32.58
C LEU A 186 36.98 -3.19 31.14
N SER A 187 38.28 -3.39 30.93
CA SER A 187 38.88 -3.37 29.59
C SER A 187 38.32 -4.49 28.69
N ALA A 188 38.26 -5.73 29.20
CA ALA A 188 37.75 -6.88 28.45
C ALA A 188 36.26 -6.73 28.10
N THR A 189 35.44 -6.20 29.02
CA THR A 189 34.03 -5.93 28.75
C THR A 189 33.87 -4.85 27.68
N PHE A 190 34.65 -3.76 27.75
CA PHE A 190 34.59 -2.69 26.76
C PHE A 190 34.98 -3.14 25.34
N GLN A 191 35.98 -4.02 25.22
CA GLN A 191 36.34 -4.64 23.94
C GLN A 191 35.18 -5.45 23.33
N ILE A 192 34.35 -6.10 24.14
CA ILE A 192 33.17 -6.81 23.62
C ILE A 192 32.11 -5.84 23.14
N HIS A 193 31.90 -4.71 23.83
CA HIS A 193 31.04 -3.63 23.32
C HIS A 193 31.56 -3.04 22.02
N GLN A 194 32.88 -2.88 21.89
CA GLN A 194 33.53 -2.47 20.65
C GLN A 194 33.24 -3.45 19.50
N LEU A 195 33.25 -4.78 19.74
CA LEU A 195 32.89 -5.76 18.70
C LEU A 195 31.45 -5.57 18.22
N VAL A 196 30.51 -5.33 19.13
CA VAL A 196 29.10 -5.06 18.78
C VAL A 196 28.98 -3.71 18.05
N ALA A 197 29.75 -2.70 18.45
CA ALA A 197 29.81 -1.42 17.76
C ALA A 197 30.32 -1.57 16.32
N ILE A 198 31.42 -2.30 16.09
CA ILE A 198 31.95 -2.58 14.75
C ILE A 198 30.92 -3.32 13.89
N TRP A 199 30.23 -4.30 14.46
CA TRP A 199 29.14 -4.99 13.77
C TRP A 199 28.02 -4.01 13.38
N SER A 200 27.66 -3.05 14.23
CA SER A 200 26.63 -2.04 13.93
C SER A 200 26.97 -1.13 12.73
N GLY A 201 28.25 -0.96 12.40
CA GLY A 201 28.74 -0.22 11.24
C GLY A 201 28.87 -1.04 9.95
N SER A 202 28.66 -2.36 10.01
CA SER A 202 28.90 -3.26 8.89
C SER A 202 27.82 -3.19 7.80
N ASN A 203 28.21 -3.42 6.54
CA ASN A 203 27.35 -3.52 5.34
C ASN A 203 26.50 -2.29 4.97
N TRP A 204 26.52 -1.20 5.74
CA TRP A 204 25.76 0.01 5.42
C TRP A 204 26.14 0.62 4.07
N SER A 205 27.44 0.64 3.72
CA SER A 205 27.89 1.18 2.44
C SER A 205 27.25 0.45 1.24
N SER A 206 27.23 -0.88 1.27
CA SER A 206 26.62 -1.71 0.22
C SER A 206 25.11 -1.54 0.16
N TYR A 207 24.45 -1.41 1.32
CA TYR A 207 23.01 -1.17 1.37
C TYR A 207 22.61 0.21 0.85
N VAL A 208 23.36 1.25 1.23
CA VAL A 208 23.13 2.61 0.71
C VAL A 208 23.35 2.66 -0.80
N SER A 209 24.42 2.03 -1.31
CA SER A 209 24.62 1.90 -2.76
C SER A 209 23.47 1.17 -3.44
N PHE A 210 22.97 0.07 -2.86
CA PHE A 210 21.79 -0.63 -3.39
C PHE A 210 20.55 0.27 -3.47
N LEU A 211 20.29 1.09 -2.44
CA LEU A 211 19.18 2.05 -2.44
C LEU A 211 19.38 3.15 -3.51
N GLU A 212 20.60 3.68 -3.63
CA GLU A 212 20.97 4.68 -4.65
C GLU A 212 20.77 4.11 -6.07
N ASP A 213 21.26 2.89 -6.34
CA ASP A 213 21.16 2.22 -7.63
C ASP A 213 19.70 1.91 -7.99
N SER A 214 18.94 1.33 -7.05
CA SER A 214 17.52 1.02 -7.23
C SER A 214 16.71 2.28 -7.55
N LEU A 215 17.07 3.39 -6.91
CA LEU A 215 16.42 4.66 -7.16
C LEU A 215 16.79 5.25 -8.52
N GLN A 216 18.07 5.17 -8.88
CA GLN A 216 18.54 5.66 -10.17
C GLN A 216 17.91 4.89 -11.32
N GLU A 217 17.77 3.57 -11.20
CA GLU A 217 17.09 2.71 -12.16
C GLU A 217 15.64 3.14 -12.41
N LEU A 218 14.90 3.43 -11.35
CA LEU A 218 13.50 3.88 -11.45
C LEU A 218 13.37 5.32 -11.99
N THR A 219 14.31 6.21 -11.70
CA THR A 219 14.16 7.63 -12.08
C THR A 219 14.79 7.98 -13.43
N ARG A 220 15.80 7.22 -13.89
CA ARG A 220 16.50 7.52 -15.17
C ARG A 220 15.55 7.62 -16.36
N PRO A 221 14.60 6.68 -16.56
CA PRO A 221 13.65 6.74 -17.66
C PRO A 221 12.77 7.99 -17.59
N THR A 222 12.34 8.37 -16.39
CA THR A 222 11.49 9.55 -16.16
C THR A 222 12.19 10.85 -16.51
N LEU A 223 13.46 11.01 -16.13
CA LEU A 223 14.23 12.24 -16.40
C LEU A 223 14.57 12.40 -17.89
N ALA A 224 14.55 11.30 -18.65
CA ALA A 224 14.75 11.32 -20.09
C ALA A 224 13.47 11.70 -20.86
N VAL A 225 12.30 11.80 -20.21
CA VAL A 225 11.06 12.27 -20.85
C VAL A 225 11.13 13.79 -20.95
N THR A 226 11.55 14.28 -22.10
CA THR A 226 11.32 15.66 -22.54
C THR A 226 9.83 15.83 -22.88
N MET A 227 9.21 16.91 -22.40
CA MET A 227 7.77 17.19 -22.60
C MET A 227 7.35 17.28 -24.08
N GLU A 228 8.30 17.44 -25.00
CA GLU A 228 8.07 17.34 -26.45
C GLU A 228 7.53 15.95 -26.89
N ASP A 229 7.96 14.85 -26.28
CA ASP A 229 7.65 13.48 -26.76
C ASP A 229 6.23 12.99 -26.40
N VAL A 230 5.58 13.64 -25.44
CA VAL A 230 4.19 13.33 -25.04
C VAL A 230 3.19 13.86 -26.08
N SER A 231 3.63 14.71 -27.00
CA SER A 231 2.81 15.29 -28.05
C SER A 231 2.72 14.40 -29.30
N THR A 232 3.66 13.47 -29.50
CA THR A 232 3.83 12.76 -30.79
C THR A 232 3.24 11.35 -30.83
N ASN A 233 2.98 10.71 -29.68
CA ASN A 233 2.66 9.27 -29.64
C ASN A 233 1.17 8.89 -29.47
N LEU A 234 0.23 9.83 -29.58
CA LEU A 234 -1.20 9.48 -29.66
C LEU A 234 -1.66 9.49 -31.12
N ALA A 235 -1.33 8.43 -31.85
CA ALA A 235 -1.96 8.16 -33.13
C ALA A 235 -3.48 7.94 -32.93
N PRO A 236 -4.35 8.50 -33.78
CA PRO A 236 -5.82 8.47 -33.62
C PRO A 236 -6.49 7.09 -33.84
N GLY A 237 -5.78 5.98 -33.58
CA GLY A 237 -6.22 4.62 -33.91
C GLY A 237 -6.65 3.72 -32.74
N GLN A 238 -6.40 4.08 -31.47
CA GLN A 238 -6.64 3.15 -30.34
C GLN A 238 -7.89 3.43 -29.49
N ILE A 239 -8.73 4.40 -29.86
CA ILE A 239 -9.95 4.76 -29.09
C ILE A 239 -11.11 3.76 -29.31
N THR A 240 -10.96 2.76 -30.19
CA THR A 240 -12.08 1.88 -30.58
C THR A 240 -12.46 0.82 -29.54
N GLU A 241 -11.60 0.49 -28.55
CA GLU A 241 -11.91 -0.58 -27.58
C GLU A 241 -12.68 -0.15 -26.31
N LEU A 242 -12.79 1.14 -25.99
CA LEU A 242 -13.58 1.58 -24.82
C LEU A 242 -15.09 1.72 -25.10
N ARG A 243 -15.55 1.38 -26.31
CA ARG A 243 -16.96 1.53 -26.73
C ARG A 243 -17.92 0.49 -26.14
N ARG A 244 -17.47 -0.47 -25.31
CA ARG A 244 -18.30 -1.64 -24.94
C ARG A 244 -18.41 -1.97 -23.44
N VAL A 245 -18.40 -0.97 -22.56
CA VAL A 245 -18.81 -1.17 -21.16
C VAL A 245 -20.14 -0.47 -20.91
N GLY A 246 -21.08 -1.24 -20.35
CA GLY A 246 -22.52 -1.01 -20.39
C GLY A 246 -23.02 0.26 -19.71
N SER A 247 -24.18 0.69 -20.21
CA SER A 247 -25.11 1.61 -19.59
C SER A 247 -25.32 1.30 -18.09
N PRO A 248 -25.24 2.30 -17.19
CA PRO A 248 -25.72 2.11 -15.83
C PRO A 248 -27.26 2.15 -15.85
N THR A 249 -27.84 1.03 -15.43
CA THR A 249 -29.26 0.88 -15.11
C THR A 249 -29.68 1.96 -14.12
N GLN A 250 -30.69 2.76 -14.48
CA GLN A 250 -31.30 3.75 -13.61
C GLN A 250 -31.97 3.05 -12.42
N ILE A 251 -31.49 3.32 -11.21
CA ILE A 251 -32.27 3.11 -9.98
C ILE A 251 -33.11 4.38 -9.81
N SER A 252 -34.41 4.26 -10.08
CA SER A 252 -35.40 5.30 -9.85
C SER A 252 -35.78 5.28 -8.36
N LEU A 253 -35.57 6.41 -7.68
CA LEU A 253 -36.03 6.64 -6.30
C LEU A 253 -37.32 7.47 -6.39
N GLU A 254 -38.45 6.87 -6.04
CA GLU A 254 -39.68 7.59 -5.66
C GLU A 254 -39.55 8.13 -4.23
N PRO A 255 -40.11 9.30 -3.90
CA PRO A 255 -40.26 9.75 -2.53
C PRO A 255 -41.59 9.23 -1.94
N GLU A 256 -41.50 8.35 -0.94
CA GLU A 256 -42.65 7.89 -0.14
C GLU A 256 -42.78 8.73 1.15
N GLU A 257 -44.01 9.00 1.54
CA GLU A 257 -44.43 9.91 2.61
C GLU A 257 -43.96 9.52 4.02
N VAL A 258 -43.76 10.54 4.85
CA VAL A 258 -43.38 10.45 6.26
C VAL A 258 -44.59 10.07 7.12
N GLY A 259 -44.52 8.91 7.79
CA GLY A 259 -45.37 8.51 8.90
C GLY A 259 -44.54 8.00 10.08
N GLU A 260 -44.82 8.52 11.28
CA GLU A 260 -44.02 8.41 12.51
C GLU A 260 -43.88 7.02 13.16
N LYS A 261 -42.67 6.80 13.71
CA LYS A 261 -42.33 6.24 15.06
C LYS A 261 -42.18 4.71 15.29
N PRO A 262 -41.37 4.30 16.31
CA PRO A 262 -40.15 3.52 16.08
C PRO A 262 -40.15 2.17 16.80
N THR A 263 -39.15 1.30 16.55
CA THR A 263 -38.45 0.52 17.60
C THR A 263 -37.31 -0.38 17.07
N VAL A 264 -36.12 -0.18 17.68
CA VAL A 264 -35.15 -1.18 18.16
C VAL A 264 -34.28 -1.96 17.15
N PHE A 265 -33.05 -1.45 17.01
CA PHE A 265 -31.75 -2.14 17.01
C PHE A 265 -31.73 -3.67 17.21
N ARG A 266 -31.21 -4.43 16.24
CA ARG A 266 -30.29 -5.55 16.50
C ARG A 266 -29.40 -5.90 15.29
N LYS A 267 -28.09 -5.97 15.57
CA LYS A 267 -26.99 -6.43 14.71
C LYS A 267 -27.23 -7.84 14.14
N THR A 268 -26.90 -8.04 12.85
CA THR A 268 -26.24 -9.29 12.39
C THR A 268 -25.35 -9.06 11.17
N ARG A 269 -24.10 -9.54 11.31
CA ARG A 269 -23.10 -9.82 10.28
C ARG A 269 -23.64 -10.80 9.22
N SER A 270 -23.26 -10.61 7.96
CA SER A 270 -23.00 -11.68 6.99
C SER A 270 -22.14 -11.08 5.85
N SER A 271 -20.89 -11.55 5.69
CA SER A 271 -20.45 -12.49 4.65
C SER A 271 -20.59 -11.98 3.20
N LEU A 272 -19.53 -11.36 2.68
CA LEU A 272 -19.27 -11.23 1.24
C LEU A 272 -17.80 -11.55 0.95
N GLN A 273 -17.45 -12.82 1.11
CA GLN A 273 -16.33 -13.46 0.43
C GLN A 273 -16.94 -14.48 -0.54
N ALA A 274 -17.31 -14.02 -1.74
CA ALA A 274 -17.55 -14.86 -2.92
C ALA A 274 -17.94 -13.99 -4.13
N PHE A 275 -17.00 -13.24 -4.72
CA PHE A 275 -17.26 -12.64 -6.05
C PHE A 275 -16.03 -12.51 -6.96
N SER A 276 -14.86 -13.05 -6.61
CA SER A 276 -13.64 -12.87 -7.41
C SER A 276 -13.15 -14.10 -8.18
N THR A 277 -14.00 -15.10 -8.44
CA THR A 277 -13.53 -16.37 -9.06
C THR A 277 -14.32 -16.83 -10.28
N ARG A 278 -14.78 -15.92 -11.13
CA ARG A 278 -15.17 -16.28 -12.51
C ARG A 278 -14.91 -15.13 -13.46
N LEU A 279 -13.78 -15.18 -14.16
CA LEU A 279 -13.55 -14.68 -15.53
C LEU A 279 -12.11 -15.03 -15.94
N ARG A 280 -11.86 -16.33 -16.14
CA ARG A 280 -10.66 -16.85 -16.81
C ARG A 280 -11.05 -18.05 -17.65
N THR A 281 -11.56 -17.77 -18.84
CA THR A 281 -11.52 -18.68 -20.00
C THR A 281 -12.01 -17.89 -21.19
N PHE A 282 -11.13 -17.32 -22.00
CA PHE A 282 -11.26 -17.44 -23.45
C PHE A 282 -9.87 -17.48 -24.07
N ARG A 283 -9.70 -18.59 -24.80
CA ARG A 283 -8.55 -19.09 -25.54
C ARG A 283 -8.70 -18.58 -26.97
N THR A 284 -7.67 -17.99 -27.54
CA THR A 284 -7.62 -17.66 -28.98
C THR A 284 -6.49 -18.46 -29.65
N GLU A 285 -6.84 -19.06 -30.78
CA GLU A 285 -6.02 -19.94 -31.63
C GLU A 285 -5.02 -19.16 -32.50
N LYS A 286 -3.94 -19.84 -32.95
CA LYS A 286 -3.00 -19.46 -34.04
C LYS A 286 -3.72 -19.55 -35.41
N SER A 287 -3.36 -18.94 -36.55
CA SER A 287 -2.13 -18.48 -37.26
C SER A 287 -2.61 -17.74 -38.56
N PRO A 288 -1.82 -17.21 -39.55
CA PRO A 288 -0.37 -17.33 -39.74
C PRO A 288 0.42 -16.06 -40.15
N THR A 289 1.73 -16.25 -40.06
CA THR A 289 2.89 -15.49 -40.55
C THR A 289 2.73 -14.86 -41.94
N GLN A 290 3.08 -13.58 -42.06
CA GLN A 290 3.80 -13.05 -43.23
C GLN A 290 5.02 -12.25 -42.76
N THR A 291 6.16 -12.72 -43.23
CA THR A 291 7.48 -12.10 -43.17
C THR A 291 7.53 -10.89 -44.09
N GLY A 292 7.88 -9.72 -43.53
CA GLY A 292 8.22 -8.51 -44.27
C GLY A 292 9.14 -7.67 -43.39
N SER A 293 10.44 -7.75 -43.68
CA SER A 293 11.48 -6.93 -43.07
C SER A 293 11.26 -5.46 -43.37
N THR A 294 11.18 -4.62 -42.34
CA THR A 294 11.62 -3.24 -42.44
C THR A 294 12.14 -2.82 -41.08
N ASP A 295 13.42 -2.47 -41.04
CA ASP A 295 14.12 -1.95 -39.89
C ASP A 295 13.35 -0.77 -39.29
N ALA A 296 12.77 -0.98 -38.11
CA ALA A 296 12.24 0.09 -37.28
C ALA A 296 12.91 -0.02 -35.92
N ILE A 297 13.79 0.95 -35.69
CA ILE A 297 14.51 1.20 -34.44
C ILE A 297 13.52 1.11 -33.28
N SER A 298 13.69 0.09 -32.44
CA SER A 298 12.97 -0.04 -31.18
C SER A 298 13.48 1.03 -30.21
N VAL A 299 12.95 2.25 -30.31
CA VAL A 299 13.03 3.21 -29.21
C VAL A 299 12.01 2.75 -28.18
N THR A 300 12.44 1.87 -27.29
CA THR A 300 11.70 1.51 -26.07
C THR A 300 11.72 2.72 -25.13
N GLN A 301 10.88 3.72 -25.41
CA GLN A 301 10.61 4.79 -24.47
C GLN A 301 9.65 4.22 -23.42
N HIS A 302 10.20 3.73 -22.31
CA HIS A 302 9.42 3.27 -21.17
C HIS A 302 8.67 4.49 -20.60
N GLN A 303 7.41 4.65 -21.02
CA GLN A 303 6.51 5.65 -20.45
C GLN A 303 6.26 5.28 -18.99
N PHE A 304 6.60 6.18 -18.07
CA PHE A 304 6.48 5.96 -16.64
C PHE A 304 5.05 5.54 -16.30
N SER A 305 4.90 4.38 -15.65
CA SER A 305 3.58 3.82 -15.35
C SER A 305 3.17 4.18 -13.92
N PHE A 306 1.87 4.24 -13.64
CA PHE A 306 1.32 4.32 -12.28
C PHE A 306 1.89 3.24 -11.33
N ARG A 307 2.44 2.15 -11.89
CA ARG A 307 3.11 1.06 -11.16
C ARG A 307 4.47 1.42 -10.56
N ASP A 308 5.13 2.46 -11.04
CA ASP A 308 6.49 2.83 -10.60
C ASP A 308 6.47 3.75 -9.38
N LEU A 309 5.42 4.55 -9.20
CA LEU A 309 5.26 5.48 -8.07
C LEU A 309 5.23 4.77 -6.70
N PRO A 310 4.51 3.64 -6.51
CA PRO A 310 4.59 2.86 -5.27
C PRO A 310 5.99 2.32 -4.97
N ARG A 311 6.77 1.95 -6.00
CA ARG A 311 8.14 1.43 -5.82
C ARG A 311 9.09 2.54 -5.36
N VAL A 312 8.95 3.74 -5.93
CA VAL A 312 9.70 4.93 -5.48
C VAL A 312 9.37 5.27 -4.04
N HIS A 313 8.08 5.24 -3.66
CA HIS A 313 7.66 5.45 -2.27
C HIS A 313 8.25 4.40 -1.31
N TYR A 314 8.28 3.14 -1.72
CA TYR A 314 8.86 2.07 -0.91
C TYR A 314 10.36 2.27 -0.67
N ILE A 315 11.12 2.70 -1.68
CA ILE A 315 12.54 3.02 -1.51
C ILE A 315 12.74 4.24 -0.60
N GLU A 316 11.90 5.28 -0.74
CA GLU A 316 11.87 6.46 0.14
C GLU A 316 11.67 6.05 1.61
N GLU A 317 10.67 5.21 1.87
CA GLU A 317 10.38 4.67 3.21
C GLU A 317 11.57 3.88 3.77
N LYS A 318 12.19 3.02 2.96
CA LYS A 318 13.37 2.22 3.36
C LYS A 318 14.63 3.07 3.59
N ALA A 319 14.80 4.15 2.85
CA ALA A 319 15.90 5.09 3.04
C ALA A 319 15.70 5.95 4.30
N ASN A 320 14.47 6.37 4.59
CA ASN A 320 14.14 7.03 5.86
C ASN A 320 14.32 6.10 7.05
N GLU A 321 13.86 4.84 6.95
CA GLU A 321 14.08 3.80 7.96
C GLU A 321 15.59 3.63 8.25
N ALA A 322 16.40 3.53 7.21
CA ALA A 322 17.85 3.42 7.32
C ALA A 322 18.47 4.65 8.01
N LEU A 323 18.03 5.85 7.66
CA LEU A 323 18.54 7.10 8.23
C LEU A 323 18.27 7.19 9.73
N GLU A 324 17.04 6.88 10.16
CA GLU A 324 16.66 6.87 11.57
C GLU A 324 17.50 5.86 12.37
N VAL A 325 17.70 4.66 11.81
CA VAL A 325 18.55 3.63 12.45
C VAL A 325 19.99 4.10 12.60
N LEU A 326 20.55 4.75 11.58
CA LEU A 326 21.92 5.28 11.63
C LEU A 326 22.08 6.40 12.67
N LEU A 327 21.06 7.25 12.84
CA LEU A 327 21.04 8.31 13.86
C LEU A 327 20.99 7.70 15.26
N ASN A 328 20.08 6.76 15.48
CA ASN A 328 19.94 6.09 16.78
C ASN A 328 21.21 5.29 17.14
N ASN A 329 21.82 4.60 16.18
CA ASN A 329 23.07 3.88 16.44
C ASN A 329 24.19 4.85 16.87
N GLU A 330 24.27 6.03 16.24
CA GLU A 330 25.28 7.04 16.60
C GLU A 330 25.11 7.53 18.04
N GLU A 331 23.86 7.81 18.43
CA GLU A 331 23.49 8.25 19.79
C GLU A 331 23.84 7.19 20.84
N VAL A 332 23.43 5.93 20.63
CA VAL A 332 23.76 4.81 21.53
C VAL A 332 25.27 4.63 21.70
N LEU A 333 26.05 4.78 20.63
CA LEU A 333 27.51 4.71 20.71
C LEU A 333 28.12 5.90 21.46
N GLU A 334 27.51 7.09 21.36
CA GLU A 334 27.95 8.27 22.10
C GLU A 334 27.68 8.12 23.60
N GLU A 335 26.47 7.68 23.96
CA GLU A 335 26.08 7.44 25.34
C GLU A 335 26.89 6.30 25.97
N SER A 336 27.17 5.23 25.21
CA SER A 336 28.02 4.14 25.68
C SER A 336 29.44 4.62 26.01
N LYS A 337 30.05 5.49 25.19
CA LYS A 337 31.36 6.07 25.52
C LYS A 337 31.30 6.95 26.76
N ARG A 338 30.31 7.85 26.84
CA ARG A 338 30.14 8.76 27.97
C ARG A 338 30.01 7.98 29.27
N TYR A 339 29.14 6.97 29.29
CA TYR A 339 28.93 6.13 30.46
C TYR A 339 30.22 5.43 30.92
N TYR A 340 31.01 4.89 29.98
CA TYR A 340 32.30 4.30 30.34
C TYR A 340 33.31 5.31 30.88
N THR A 341 33.35 6.53 30.33
CA THR A 341 34.17 7.62 30.87
C THR A 341 33.73 7.98 32.30
N ASP A 342 32.44 8.13 32.54
CA ASP A 342 31.89 8.47 33.87
C ASP A 342 32.23 7.39 34.92
N ILE A 343 32.22 6.11 34.53
CA ILE A 343 32.60 5.00 35.41
C ILE A 343 34.11 5.01 35.69
N LEU A 344 34.95 5.28 34.69
CA LEU A 344 36.40 5.39 34.87
C LEU A 344 36.76 6.56 35.80
N ASP A 345 36.10 7.70 35.62
CA ASP A 345 36.28 8.88 36.47
C ASP A 345 35.84 8.59 37.91
N GLY A 346 34.72 7.88 38.11
CA GLY A 346 34.24 7.47 39.43
C GLY A 346 35.14 6.44 40.14
N LEU A 347 35.90 5.64 39.39
CA LEU A 347 36.89 4.69 39.91
C LEU A 347 38.29 5.30 40.08
N GLU A 348 38.47 6.59 39.76
CA GLU A 348 39.78 7.27 39.69
C GLU A 348 40.81 6.53 38.82
N LEU A 349 40.33 5.82 37.79
CA LEU A 349 41.17 5.04 36.88
C LEU A 349 41.65 5.91 35.72
N ASP A 350 42.89 5.67 35.28
CA ASP A 350 43.48 6.44 34.18
C ASP A 350 42.74 6.16 32.85
N THR A 351 42.00 7.17 32.38
CA THR A 351 41.30 7.17 31.08
C THR A 351 42.29 7.10 29.92
N ASP A 352 43.58 7.37 30.14
CA ASP A 352 44.63 7.28 29.13
C ASP A 352 45.22 5.86 28.98
N ALA A 353 44.66 4.84 29.62
CA ALA A 353 45.02 3.46 29.37
C ALA A 353 44.95 3.16 27.86
N LYS A 354 46.04 2.63 27.28
CA LYS A 354 46.16 2.38 25.83
C LYS A 354 44.99 1.55 25.30
N ALA A 355 44.59 0.51 26.03
CA ALA A 355 43.48 -0.35 25.66
C ALA A 355 42.15 0.42 25.53
N PHE A 356 41.86 1.33 26.48
CA PHE A 356 40.65 2.15 26.44
C PHE A 356 40.66 3.13 25.27
N ARG A 357 41.79 3.82 25.06
CA ARG A 357 41.96 4.73 23.91
C ARG A 357 41.78 4.01 22.58
N ASP A 358 42.33 2.81 22.43
CA ASP A 358 42.18 2.02 21.21
C ASP A 358 40.71 1.63 20.94
N SER A 359 39.98 1.23 21.99
CA SER A 359 38.55 0.94 21.91
C SER A 359 37.69 2.18 21.60
N VAL A 360 37.93 3.32 22.27
CA VAL A 360 37.25 4.59 21.99
C VAL A 360 37.52 5.05 20.55
N ASN A 361 38.78 4.98 20.10
CA ASN A 361 39.15 5.32 18.72
C ASN A 361 38.44 4.43 17.69
N SER A 362 38.24 3.16 18.01
CA SER A 362 37.52 2.23 17.14
C SER A 362 36.04 2.57 17.05
N ILE A 363 35.40 2.91 18.18
CA ILE A 363 34.01 3.38 18.19
C ILE A 363 33.87 4.70 17.43
N ASN A 364 34.81 5.63 17.57
CA ASN A 364 34.83 6.90 16.84
C ASN A 364 34.93 6.70 15.32
N ARG A 365 35.70 5.70 14.86
CA ARG A 365 35.75 5.31 13.44
C ARG A 365 34.38 4.85 12.95
N VAL A 366 33.72 3.97 13.70
CA VAL A 366 32.37 3.49 13.39
C VAL A 366 31.38 4.67 13.32
N GLN A 367 31.36 5.56 14.32
CA GLN A 367 30.49 6.74 14.31
C GLN A 367 30.75 7.64 13.08
N LYS A 368 32.01 7.84 12.69
CA LYS A 368 32.35 8.59 11.48
C LYS A 368 31.81 7.93 10.21
N ASP A 369 31.89 6.61 10.13
CA ASP A 369 31.35 5.85 9.00
C ASP A 369 29.81 5.95 8.96
N LEU A 370 29.13 5.79 10.10
CA LEU A 370 27.67 5.98 10.21
C LEU A 370 27.25 7.38 9.75
N ARG A 371 27.92 8.44 10.23
CA ARG A 371 27.69 9.84 9.78
C ARG A 371 27.86 10.01 8.28
N THR A 372 28.84 9.32 7.69
CA THR A 372 29.08 9.37 6.24
C THR A 372 27.90 8.74 5.48
N GLN A 373 27.38 7.60 5.95
CA GLN A 373 26.20 6.98 5.34
C GLN A 373 24.92 7.80 5.54
N GLN A 374 24.74 8.46 6.69
CA GLN A 374 23.63 9.40 6.90
C GLN A 374 23.66 10.55 5.87
N ARG A 375 24.84 11.13 5.64
CA ARG A 375 25.02 12.20 4.64
C ARG A 375 24.72 11.70 3.23
N ARG A 376 25.15 10.48 2.89
CA ARG A 376 24.84 9.86 1.59
C ARG A 376 23.35 9.68 1.39
N LEU A 377 22.62 9.15 2.37
CA LEU A 377 21.17 8.94 2.28
C LEU A 377 20.34 10.23 2.22
N ARG A 378 20.80 11.31 2.88
CA ARG A 378 20.09 12.62 2.84
C ARG A 378 20.02 13.24 1.45
N GLN A 379 21.00 12.98 0.58
CA GLN A 379 21.03 13.54 -0.79
C GLN A 379 19.92 12.98 -1.69
N PRO A 380 19.79 11.65 -1.90
CA PRO A 380 18.73 11.09 -2.72
C PRO A 380 17.35 11.34 -2.13
N LEU A 381 17.18 11.36 -0.80
CA LEU A 381 15.90 11.70 -0.16
C LEU A 381 15.42 13.12 -0.52
N ARG A 382 16.32 14.11 -0.53
CA ARG A 382 15.98 15.47 -0.98
C ARG A 382 15.63 15.52 -2.46
N LEU A 383 16.40 14.81 -3.28
CA LEU A 383 16.19 14.76 -4.73
C LEU A 383 14.90 14.02 -5.10
N LEU A 384 14.52 13.01 -4.31
CA LEU A 384 13.29 12.24 -4.42
C LEU A 384 12.05 13.10 -4.25
N GLY A 385 12.04 14.00 -3.26
CA GLY A 385 10.94 14.94 -3.06
C GLY A 385 10.64 15.72 -4.35
N ASN A 386 11.67 16.28 -4.98
CA ASN A 386 11.53 17.03 -6.24
C ASN A 386 11.09 16.15 -7.43
N ARG A 387 11.58 14.91 -7.49
CA ARG A 387 11.21 13.97 -8.57
C ARG A 387 9.77 13.49 -8.44
N LYS A 388 9.30 13.25 -7.21
CA LYS A 388 7.93 12.84 -6.89
C LYS A 388 6.92 13.93 -7.24
N THR A 389 7.21 15.19 -6.90
CA THR A 389 6.34 16.31 -7.26
C THR A 389 6.26 16.50 -8.78
N LEU A 390 7.39 16.37 -9.48
CA LEU A 390 7.42 16.40 -10.95
C LEU A 390 6.58 15.26 -11.55
N LEU A 391 6.75 14.04 -11.03
CA LEU A 391 6.01 12.85 -11.48
C LEU A 391 4.52 12.97 -11.27
N GLN A 392 4.08 13.45 -10.10
CA GLN A 392 2.68 13.74 -9.83
C GLN A 392 2.14 14.78 -10.81
N GLY A 393 2.91 15.85 -11.08
CA GLY A 393 2.53 16.86 -12.07
C GLY A 393 2.35 16.31 -13.48
N ILE A 394 3.22 15.40 -13.93
CA ILE A 394 3.08 14.74 -15.24
C ILE A 394 1.81 13.87 -15.29
N LEU A 395 1.56 13.08 -14.25
CA LEU A 395 0.40 12.22 -14.18
C LEU A 395 -0.92 13.03 -14.16
N ASP A 396 -0.94 14.10 -13.36
CA ASP A 396 -2.07 15.02 -13.30
C ASP A 396 -2.30 15.69 -14.66
N TYR A 397 -1.24 16.10 -15.34
CA TYR A 397 -1.33 16.66 -16.70
C TYR A 397 -1.91 15.66 -17.71
N GLU A 398 -1.47 14.40 -17.72
CA GLU A 398 -2.04 13.37 -18.59
C GLU A 398 -3.52 13.11 -18.29
N SER A 399 -3.90 13.08 -17.02
CA SER A 399 -5.29 12.89 -16.61
C SER A 399 -6.19 14.05 -17.06
N VAL A 400 -5.71 15.29 -16.94
CA VAL A 400 -6.42 16.49 -17.39
C VAL A 400 -6.53 16.51 -18.91
N LYS A 401 -5.47 16.11 -19.64
CA LYS A 401 -5.49 16.02 -21.11
C LYS A 401 -6.48 14.97 -21.59
N ALA A 402 -6.51 13.78 -20.98
CA ALA A 402 -7.47 12.73 -21.30
C ALA A 402 -8.92 13.19 -21.05
N ASN A 403 -9.18 13.81 -19.90
CA ASN A 403 -10.49 14.38 -19.58
C ASN A 403 -10.91 15.48 -20.56
N ARG A 404 -9.97 16.31 -21.02
CA ARG A 404 -10.24 17.35 -22.02
C ARG A 404 -10.64 16.74 -23.36
N ILE A 405 -9.92 15.73 -23.85
CA ILE A 405 -10.26 15.06 -25.12
C ILE A 405 -11.64 14.40 -25.00
N LEU A 406 -11.93 13.74 -23.88
CA LEU A 406 -13.25 13.17 -23.62
C LEU A 406 -14.35 14.23 -23.56
N ALA A 407 -14.10 15.38 -22.95
CA ALA A 407 -15.05 16.49 -22.91
C ALA A 407 -15.29 17.10 -24.31
N GLU A 408 -14.25 17.23 -25.13
CA GLU A 408 -14.34 17.70 -26.52
C GLU A 408 -15.14 16.72 -27.38
N GLN A 409 -14.88 15.40 -27.23
CA GLN A 409 -15.66 14.36 -27.90
C GLN A 409 -17.12 14.33 -27.42
N ALA A 410 -17.35 14.44 -26.12
CA ALA A 410 -18.70 14.53 -25.54
C ALA A 410 -19.44 15.75 -26.09
N GLY A 411 -18.78 16.92 -26.17
CA GLY A 411 -19.32 18.12 -26.78
C GLY A 411 -19.66 17.94 -28.26
N ALA A 412 -18.80 17.28 -29.03
CA ALA A 412 -19.06 16.96 -30.44
C ALA A 412 -20.24 15.98 -30.60
N THR A 413 -20.32 14.95 -29.76
CA THR A 413 -21.46 14.01 -29.77
C THR A 413 -22.77 14.69 -29.36
N ALA A 414 -22.75 15.64 -28.43
CA ALA A 414 -23.93 16.40 -28.02
C ALA A 414 -24.45 17.26 -29.18
N LYS A 415 -23.57 17.93 -29.93
CA LYS A 415 -23.94 18.68 -31.15
C LYS A 415 -24.54 17.77 -32.23
N ASN A 416 -23.92 16.62 -32.49
CA ASN A 416 -24.45 15.68 -33.46
C ASN A 416 -25.82 15.13 -33.02
N MET A 417 -26.03 14.91 -31.71
CA MET A 417 -27.31 14.48 -31.15
C MET A 417 -28.38 15.59 -31.29
N GLU A 418 -28.00 16.86 -31.12
CA GLU A 418 -28.88 18.00 -31.34
C GLU A 418 -29.36 18.04 -32.80
N ASP A 419 -28.44 17.92 -33.76
CA ASP A 419 -28.78 17.87 -35.19
C ASP A 419 -29.68 16.68 -35.53
N ILE A 420 -29.43 15.51 -34.95
CA ILE A 420 -30.28 14.33 -35.13
C ILE A 420 -31.67 14.61 -34.55
N ALA A 421 -31.77 15.14 -33.33
CA ALA A 421 -33.05 15.46 -32.71
C ALA A 421 -33.87 16.47 -33.54
N VAL A 422 -33.22 17.47 -34.15
CA VAL A 422 -33.86 18.42 -35.08
C VAL A 422 -34.37 17.71 -36.33
N LYS A 423 -33.57 16.82 -36.94
CA LYS A 423 -34.00 16.04 -38.12
C LYS A 423 -35.15 15.09 -37.78
N THR A 424 -35.08 14.37 -36.67
CA THR A 424 -36.14 13.49 -36.19
C THR A 424 -37.43 14.25 -35.90
N LYS A 425 -37.35 15.48 -35.38
CA LYS A 425 -38.53 16.36 -35.22
C LYS A 425 -39.19 16.66 -36.56
N LEU A 426 -38.41 16.98 -37.60
CA LEU A 426 -38.94 17.22 -38.95
C LEU A 426 -39.56 15.96 -39.57
N GLU A 427 -38.91 14.81 -39.44
CA GLU A 427 -39.47 13.52 -39.90
C GLU A 427 -40.81 13.20 -39.22
N THR A 428 -40.92 13.48 -37.92
CA THR A 428 -42.16 13.30 -37.16
C THR A 428 -43.27 14.23 -37.67
N VAL A 429 -42.94 15.47 -38.05
CA VAL A 429 -43.92 16.42 -38.64
C VAL A 429 -44.39 15.92 -40.00
N SER A 430 -43.49 15.48 -40.87
CA SER A 430 -43.84 14.91 -42.18
C SER A 430 -44.73 13.68 -42.06
N MET A 431 -44.42 12.77 -41.12
CA MET A 431 -45.26 11.60 -40.85
C MET A 431 -46.68 12.00 -40.45
N ARG A 432 -46.83 13.01 -39.57
CA ARG A 432 -48.14 13.54 -39.16
C ARG A 432 -48.93 14.12 -40.34
N ILE A 433 -48.28 14.82 -41.26
CA ILE A 433 -48.94 15.36 -42.47
C ILE A 433 -49.44 14.22 -43.36
N ILE A 434 -48.61 13.20 -43.61
CA ILE A 434 -49.03 12.04 -44.41
C ILE A 434 -50.25 11.36 -43.77
N THR A 435 -50.25 11.17 -42.45
CA THR A 435 -51.40 10.58 -41.75
C THR A 435 -52.66 11.42 -41.82
N LEU A 436 -52.55 12.76 -41.86
CA LEU A 436 -53.71 13.65 -42.06
C LEU A 436 -54.28 13.51 -43.46
N VAL A 437 -53.41 13.44 -44.48
CA VAL A 437 -53.82 13.23 -45.88
C VAL A 437 -54.54 11.88 -46.03
N THR A 438 -54.00 10.80 -45.45
CA THR A 438 -54.66 9.49 -45.52
C THR A 438 -55.98 9.46 -44.78
N LEU A 439 -56.09 10.12 -43.61
CA LEU A 439 -57.32 10.20 -42.83
C LEU A 439 -58.45 10.95 -43.56
N PHE A 440 -58.11 11.88 -44.46
CA PHE A 440 -59.06 12.56 -45.34
C PHE A 440 -59.59 11.65 -46.46
N PHE A 441 -58.70 10.89 -47.11
CA PHE A 441 -59.09 10.09 -48.28
C PHE A 441 -59.67 8.72 -47.93
N LEU A 442 -59.28 8.11 -46.82
CA LEU A 442 -59.66 6.75 -46.44
C LEU A 442 -61.19 6.53 -46.30
N PRO A 443 -61.98 7.45 -45.72
CA PRO A 443 -63.44 7.30 -45.65
C PRO A 443 -64.08 7.40 -47.04
N GLY A 444 -63.59 8.32 -47.87
CA GLY A 444 -64.09 8.52 -49.23
C GLY A 444 -63.78 7.34 -50.15
N THR A 445 -62.58 6.75 -50.05
CA THR A 445 -62.21 5.57 -50.83
C THR A 445 -62.99 4.33 -50.40
N PHE A 446 -63.23 4.13 -49.10
CA PHE A 446 -64.05 3.03 -48.59
C PHE A 446 -65.51 3.11 -49.08
N ILE A 447 -66.12 4.29 -49.05
CA ILE A 447 -67.48 4.47 -49.58
C ILE A 447 -67.51 4.32 -51.10
N SER A 448 -66.46 4.77 -51.80
CA SER A 448 -66.32 4.58 -53.26
C SER A 448 -66.25 3.11 -53.64
N THR A 449 -65.45 2.30 -52.94
CA THR A 449 -65.39 0.85 -53.18
C THR A 449 -66.69 0.15 -52.78
N LEU A 450 -67.34 0.56 -51.69
CA LEU A 450 -68.65 0.03 -51.29
C LEU A 450 -69.72 0.31 -52.37
N MET A 451 -69.75 1.51 -52.94
CA MET A 451 -70.65 1.88 -54.05
C MET A 451 -70.28 1.20 -55.38
N SER A 452 -69.04 0.75 -55.54
CA SER A 452 -68.58 -0.04 -56.68
C SER A 452 -68.94 -1.53 -56.58
N THR A 453 -69.41 -2.01 -55.43
CA THR A 453 -69.93 -3.38 -55.31
C THR A 453 -71.36 -3.49 -55.85
N PRO A 454 -71.78 -4.64 -56.40
CA PRO A 454 -73.11 -4.84 -56.96
C PRO A 454 -74.25 -4.81 -55.92
N ILE A 455 -73.95 -4.52 -54.65
CA ILE A 455 -74.92 -4.36 -53.55
C ILE A 455 -75.80 -3.12 -53.73
N VAL A 456 -75.33 -2.10 -54.46
CA VAL A 456 -76.09 -0.87 -54.74
C VAL A 456 -76.54 -0.86 -56.21
N THR A 457 -77.73 -1.38 -56.48
CA THR A 457 -78.31 -1.39 -57.83
C THR A 457 -79.17 -0.14 -58.06
N PHE A 458 -78.74 0.75 -58.95
CA PHE A 458 -79.60 1.82 -59.45
C PHE A 458 -80.42 1.27 -60.62
N VAL A 459 -81.71 1.00 -60.40
CA VAL A 459 -82.63 0.57 -61.46
C VAL A 459 -82.85 1.75 -62.41
N PRO A 460 -82.49 1.65 -63.70
CA PRO A 460 -82.74 2.73 -64.65
C PRO A 460 -84.24 2.83 -64.92
N GLY A 461 -84.85 3.95 -64.52
CA GLY A 461 -86.18 4.34 -64.98
C GLY A 461 -86.16 4.51 -66.51
N SER A 462 -87.17 3.95 -67.15
CA SER A 462 -87.36 3.81 -68.59
C SER A 462 -87.16 5.10 -69.40
N SER A 463 -86.11 5.16 -70.22
CA SER A 463 -86.19 5.42 -71.68
C SER A 463 -84.82 5.71 -72.31
N SER A 464 -84.59 5.08 -73.47
CA SER A 464 -83.64 5.46 -74.53
C SER A 464 -82.15 5.21 -74.33
N ILE A 465 -81.60 4.65 -75.41
CA ILE A 465 -80.21 4.28 -75.70
C ILE A 465 -79.35 5.55 -75.84
N SER A 466 -78.05 5.39 -75.56
CA SER A 466 -76.94 6.34 -75.72
C SER A 466 -76.97 7.58 -74.83
N ASP A 467 -76.66 7.40 -73.55
CA ASP A 467 -75.90 8.43 -72.84
C ASP A 467 -75.04 7.80 -71.75
N ARG A 468 -73.80 8.29 -71.61
CA ARG A 468 -72.95 7.98 -70.46
C ARG A 468 -73.58 8.65 -69.23
N ASN A 469 -74.69 8.10 -68.75
CA ASN A 469 -75.46 8.62 -67.63
C ASN A 469 -74.66 8.41 -66.34
N VAL A 470 -73.87 9.42 -65.98
CA VAL A 470 -73.47 9.66 -64.59
C VAL A 470 -74.78 9.87 -63.82
N SER A 471 -75.19 8.86 -63.04
CA SER A 471 -76.36 8.99 -62.18
C SER A 471 -76.08 10.09 -61.14
N THR A 472 -76.66 11.27 -61.34
CA THR A 472 -76.60 12.40 -60.40
C THR A 472 -77.11 12.02 -59.02
N GLY A 473 -78.05 11.06 -58.94
CA GLY A 473 -78.54 10.48 -57.69
C GLY A 473 -77.50 9.64 -56.94
N ALA A 474 -76.67 8.87 -57.66
CA ALA A 474 -75.59 8.10 -57.05
C ALA A 474 -74.47 9.00 -56.50
N LEU A 475 -74.15 10.09 -57.22
CA LEU A 475 -73.16 11.07 -56.79
C LEU A 475 -73.65 11.88 -55.56
N GLY A 476 -74.95 12.18 -55.51
CA GLY A 476 -75.59 12.79 -54.34
C GLY A 476 -75.56 11.90 -53.10
N LEU A 477 -75.87 10.60 -53.22
CA LEU A 477 -75.81 9.63 -52.12
C LEU A 477 -74.39 9.41 -51.62
N PHE A 478 -73.42 9.33 -52.55
CA PHE A 478 -72.00 9.24 -52.22
C PHE A 478 -71.55 10.44 -51.37
N CYS A 479 -71.85 11.67 -51.80
CA CYS A 479 -71.52 12.88 -51.04
C CYS A 479 -72.25 12.92 -49.69
N ALA A 480 -73.53 12.52 -49.64
CA ALA A 480 -74.34 12.54 -48.42
C ALA A 480 -73.82 11.61 -47.31
N ILE A 481 -73.18 10.49 -47.68
CA ILE A 481 -72.61 9.53 -46.72
C ILE A 481 -71.12 9.83 -46.46
N SER A 482 -70.36 10.19 -47.50
CA SER A 482 -68.91 10.40 -47.41
C SER A 482 -68.56 11.63 -46.57
N VAL A 483 -69.23 12.77 -46.77
CA VAL A 483 -68.95 14.02 -46.04
C VAL A 483 -69.12 13.88 -44.52
N PRO A 484 -70.22 13.34 -43.96
CA PRO A 484 -70.34 13.15 -42.53
C PRO A 484 -69.37 12.09 -41.99
N LEU A 485 -69.02 11.07 -42.78
CA LEU A 485 -68.04 10.07 -42.37
C LEU A 485 -66.63 10.68 -42.25
N VAL A 486 -66.23 11.56 -43.20
CA VAL A 486 -65.00 12.34 -43.11
C VAL A 486 -65.04 13.29 -41.91
N LEU A 487 -66.14 13.99 -41.67
CA LEU A 487 -66.28 14.85 -40.48
C LEU A 487 -66.14 14.05 -39.17
N LEU A 488 -66.70 12.84 -39.11
CA LEU A 488 -66.61 11.97 -37.95
C LEU A 488 -65.18 11.46 -37.72
N THR A 489 -64.45 11.08 -38.79
CA THR A 489 -63.05 10.67 -38.64
C THR A 489 -62.15 11.81 -38.20
N PHE A 490 -62.36 13.03 -38.71
CA PHE A 490 -61.65 14.23 -38.24
C PHE A 490 -62.00 14.60 -36.80
N ALA A 491 -63.26 14.48 -36.39
CA ALA A 491 -63.69 14.74 -35.02
C ALA A 491 -63.09 13.72 -34.04
N ALA A 492 -63.09 12.43 -34.39
CA ALA A 492 -62.46 11.39 -33.59
C ALA A 492 -60.94 11.61 -33.45
N TRP A 493 -60.26 11.94 -34.55
CA TRP A 493 -58.83 12.27 -34.52
C TRP A 493 -58.55 13.53 -33.71
N GLY A 494 -59.33 14.59 -33.89
CA GLY A 494 -59.19 15.85 -33.15
C GLY A 494 -59.40 15.66 -31.65
N ALA A 495 -60.34 14.80 -31.25
CA ALA A 495 -60.57 14.45 -29.84
C ALA A 495 -59.38 13.70 -29.23
N VAL A 496 -58.82 12.72 -29.95
CA VAL A 496 -57.62 11.98 -29.52
C VAL A 496 -56.41 12.92 -29.43
N TYR A 497 -56.19 13.76 -30.45
CA TYR A 497 -55.11 14.73 -30.47
C TYR A 497 -55.20 15.74 -29.32
N TRP A 498 -56.41 16.27 -29.07
CA TRP A 498 -56.65 17.19 -27.96
C TRP A 498 -56.40 16.53 -26.60
N TRP A 499 -56.84 15.29 -26.42
CA TRP A 499 -56.60 14.51 -25.21
C TRP A 499 -55.10 14.30 -24.97
N GLU A 500 -54.35 13.89 -25.99
CA GLU A 500 -52.92 13.64 -25.89
C GLU A 500 -52.11 14.93 -25.67
N SER A 501 -52.44 16.01 -26.38
CA SER A 501 -51.81 17.32 -26.20
C SER A 501 -52.01 17.89 -24.79
N ARG A 502 -53.19 17.68 -24.20
CA ARG A 502 -53.46 18.09 -22.81
C ARG A 502 -52.60 17.32 -21.81
N LYS A 503 -52.36 16.03 -22.05
CA LYS A 503 -51.50 15.17 -21.22
C LYS A 503 -50.02 15.59 -21.31
N GLU A 504 -49.56 15.97 -22.50
CA GLU A 504 -48.21 16.50 -22.75
C GLU A 504 -47.96 17.80 -21.98
N ASN A 505 -48.87 18.78 -22.09
CA ASN A 505 -48.73 20.08 -21.44
C ASN A 505 -48.69 19.98 -19.91
N GLN A 506 -49.49 19.08 -19.34
CA GLN A 506 -49.48 18.80 -17.89
C GLN A 506 -48.15 18.22 -17.42
N ARG A 507 -47.52 17.35 -18.22
CA ARG A 507 -46.18 16.81 -17.93
C ARG A 507 -45.12 17.90 -17.98
N GLN A 508 -45.13 18.75 -19.00
CA GLN A 508 -44.17 19.86 -19.14
C GLN A 508 -44.27 20.89 -18.01
N LEU A 509 -45.49 21.21 -17.56
CA LEU A 509 -45.74 22.08 -16.41
C LEU A 509 -45.15 21.49 -15.12
N LYS A 510 -45.33 20.18 -14.87
CA LYS A 510 -44.71 19.51 -13.72
C LYS A 510 -43.18 19.55 -13.79
N THR A 511 -42.59 19.32 -14.96
CA THR A 511 -41.12 19.37 -15.12
C THR A 511 -40.56 20.77 -14.89
N ARG A 512 -41.25 21.83 -15.34
CA ARG A 512 -40.84 23.23 -15.12
C ARG A 512 -40.91 23.64 -13.65
N MET A 513 -41.97 23.25 -12.95
CA MET A 513 -42.07 23.52 -11.51
C MET A 513 -40.96 22.80 -10.73
N LEU A 514 -40.63 21.55 -11.08
CA LEU A 514 -39.55 20.80 -10.44
C LEU A 514 -38.16 21.42 -10.68
N SER A 515 -37.91 22.03 -11.86
CA SER A 515 -36.66 22.73 -12.16
C SER A 515 -36.53 24.11 -11.53
N GLU A 516 -37.64 24.74 -11.12
CA GLU A 516 -37.62 26.02 -10.39
C GLU A 516 -37.53 25.82 -8.87
N THR A 517 -37.86 24.63 -8.37
CA THR A 517 -37.78 24.29 -6.93
C THR A 517 -36.50 23.58 -6.50
N ALA A 518 -35.63 23.17 -7.44
CA ALA A 518 -34.31 22.60 -7.20
C ALA A 518 -33.23 23.64 -7.51
#